data_AF-A0A9X4RCG6-F1
#
_entry.id   AF-A0A9X4RCG6-F1
#
_cell.length_a   1.000
_cell.length_b   1.000
_cell.length_c   1.000
_cell.angle_alpha   90.00
_cell.angle_beta   90.00
_cell.angle_gamma   90.00
#
_symmetry.space_group_name_H-M   'P 1'
#
loop_
_entity.id
_entity.type
_entity.pdbx_description
1 polymer ?
#
loop_
_entity_poly.entity_id
_entity_poly.type
_entity_poly.pdbx_seq_one_letter_code
_entity_poly.pdbx_strand_id
1 'polypeptide(L)'
;MPASAQLPHAAIADFLKHDSTLWTALMAAGQEAEDYWKSIAPVGDKEHALKSGYVDHPGDYRNSIRHKMMHNPTRMKVRVEATDFKAHWIEYGTSKMPAQAPMAKTRDYMRAHGFSS
;
A
#
# COMPACT_ATOMS: atom_id res chain seq x y z
N MET A 1 -10.76 -28.75 30.55
CA MET A 1 -10.23 -28.18 29.29
C MET A 1 -8.95 -27.45 29.64
N PRO A 2 -7.80 -27.71 28.99
CA PRO A 2 -6.59 -26.95 29.28
C PRO A 2 -6.82 -25.50 28.84
N ALA A 3 -6.48 -24.56 29.72
CA ALA A 3 -6.51 -23.14 29.41
C ALA A 3 -5.64 -22.89 28.17
N SER A 4 -6.19 -22.26 27.13
CA SER A 4 -5.39 -21.82 25.99
C SER A 4 -4.28 -20.91 26.53
N ALA A 5 -3.03 -21.31 26.37
CA ALA A 5 -1.90 -20.49 26.78
C ALA A 5 -1.94 -19.19 25.97
N GLN A 6 -2.39 -18.10 26.59
CA GLN A 6 -2.35 -16.77 25.98
C GLN A 6 -0.88 -16.34 25.96
N LEU A 7 -0.26 -16.33 24.77
CA LEU A 7 1.08 -15.77 24.62
C LEU A 7 1.05 -14.28 25.00
N PRO A 8 1.96 -13.80 25.85
CA PRO A 8 2.01 -12.40 26.22
C PRO A 8 2.30 -11.55 24.99
N HIS A 9 1.54 -10.46 24.80
CA HIS A 9 1.69 -9.58 23.64
C HIS A 9 3.13 -9.05 23.45
N ALA A 10 3.88 -8.88 24.54
CA ALA A 10 5.28 -8.48 24.48
C ALA A 10 6.16 -9.54 23.76
N ALA A 11 5.94 -10.83 24.02
CA ALA A 11 6.68 -11.90 23.36
C ALA A 11 6.32 -12.00 21.86
N ILE A 12 5.05 -11.75 21.50
CA ILE A 12 4.62 -11.68 20.09
C ILE A 12 5.26 -10.47 19.40
N ALA A 13 5.26 -9.30 20.05
CA ALA A 13 5.86 -8.09 19.51
C ALA A 13 7.37 -8.27 19.26
N ASP A 14 8.08 -8.90 20.20
CA ASP A 14 9.52 -9.13 20.06
C ASP A 14 9.81 -10.15 18.96
N PHE A 15 9.04 -11.26 18.88
CA PHE A 15 9.15 -12.21 17.78
C PHE A 15 8.95 -11.52 16.42
N LEU A 16 7.88 -10.73 16.26
CA LEU A 16 7.56 -10.05 15.01
C LEU A 16 8.62 -9.01 14.60
N LYS A 17 9.30 -8.36 15.55
CA LYS A 17 10.37 -7.40 15.27
C LYS A 17 11.67 -8.07 14.85
N HIS A 18 11.92 -9.29 15.32
CA HIS A 18 13.20 -9.97 15.14
C HIS A 18 13.18 -11.08 14.08
N ASP A 19 12.01 -11.46 13.57
CA ASP A 19 11.90 -12.40 12.46
C ASP A 19 12.24 -11.72 11.11
N SER A 20 13.48 -11.92 10.67
CA SER A 20 14.00 -11.42 9.40
C SER A 20 13.34 -12.06 8.17
N THR A 21 12.80 -13.27 8.30
CA THR A 21 12.13 -13.97 7.20
C THR A 21 10.78 -13.34 6.93
N LEU A 22 10.00 -13.11 8.00
CA LEU A 22 8.71 -12.44 7.90
C LEU A 22 8.87 -11.00 7.42
N TRP A 23 9.90 -10.29 7.89
CA TRP A 23 10.24 -8.95 7.41
C TRP A 23 10.52 -8.95 5.90
N THR A 24 11.43 -9.82 5.45
CA THR A 24 11.82 -9.91 4.03
C THR A 24 10.63 -10.25 3.15
N ALA A 25 9.78 -11.20 3.57
CA ALA A 25 8.60 -11.60 2.82
C ALA A 25 7.58 -10.45 2.70
N LEU A 26 7.31 -9.72 3.78
CA LEU A 26 6.39 -8.58 3.76
C LEU A 26 6.93 -7.40 2.96
N MET A 27 8.25 -7.17 3.02
CA MET A 27 8.91 -6.15 2.19
C MET A 27 8.82 -6.51 0.70
N ALA A 28 9.10 -7.76 0.32
CA ALA A 28 8.98 -8.22 -1.06
C ALA A 28 7.56 -8.07 -1.59
N ALA A 29 6.55 -8.46 -0.79
CA ALA A 29 5.14 -8.28 -1.14
C ALA A 29 4.75 -6.80 -1.27
N GLY A 30 5.28 -5.95 -0.38
CA GLY A 30 5.08 -4.50 -0.44
C GLY A 30 5.67 -3.88 -1.70
N GLN A 31 6.89 -4.29 -2.05
CA GLN A 31 7.58 -3.85 -3.26
C GLN A 31 6.83 -4.29 -4.52
N GLU A 32 6.40 -5.55 -4.59
CA GLU A 32 5.62 -6.06 -5.71
C GLU A 32 4.31 -5.28 -5.91
N ALA A 33 3.58 -5.04 -4.81
CA ALA A 33 2.34 -4.25 -4.85
C ALA A 33 2.59 -2.79 -5.27
N GLU A 34 3.68 -2.18 -4.79
CA GLU A 34 4.10 -0.84 -5.20
C GLU A 34 4.43 -0.79 -6.70
N ASP A 35 5.24 -1.73 -7.19
CA ASP A 35 5.68 -1.78 -8.58
C ASP A 35 4.49 -2.01 -9.52
N TYR A 36 3.60 -2.94 -9.18
CA TYR A 36 2.39 -3.19 -9.95
C TYR A 36 1.48 -1.95 -9.97
N TRP A 37 1.23 -1.33 -8.81
CA TRP A 37 0.40 -0.12 -8.75
C TRP A 37 1.02 1.01 -9.58
N LYS A 38 2.34 1.23 -9.48
CA LYS A 38 3.06 2.21 -10.30
C LYS A 38 2.94 1.92 -11.80
N SER A 39 2.93 0.65 -12.20
CA SER A 39 2.83 0.26 -13.61
C SER A 39 1.46 0.59 -14.24
N ILE A 40 0.39 0.56 -13.45
CA ILE A 40 -0.98 0.83 -13.91
C ILE A 40 -1.49 2.22 -13.54
N ALA A 41 -0.69 2.99 -12.79
CA ALA A 41 -1.04 4.34 -12.38
C ALA A 41 -1.16 5.26 -13.61
N PRO A 42 -2.22 6.07 -13.72
CA PRO A 42 -2.35 7.03 -14.80
C PRO A 42 -1.24 8.07 -14.71
N VAL A 43 -0.58 8.33 -15.83
CA VAL A 43 0.39 9.40 -16.00
C VAL A 43 -0.20 10.37 -17.00
N GLY A 44 -0.56 11.56 -16.54
CA GLY A 44 -0.99 12.64 -17.43
C GLY A 44 0.16 13.08 -18.34
N ASP A 45 -0.19 13.78 -19.40
CA ASP A 45 0.70 14.21 -20.48
C ASP A 45 0.98 15.72 -20.43
N LYS A 46 0.36 16.43 -19.48
CA LYS A 46 0.49 17.88 -19.32
C LYS A 46 0.69 18.24 -17.87
N GLU A 47 1.49 19.28 -17.65
CA GLU A 47 1.57 19.93 -16.36
C GLU A 47 0.29 20.73 -16.09
N HIS A 48 -0.16 20.73 -14.83
CA HIS A 48 -1.32 21.49 -14.42
C HIS A 48 -0.99 22.40 -13.23
N ALA A 49 -0.84 23.69 -13.50
CA ALA A 49 -0.65 24.69 -12.46
C ALA A 49 -1.97 25.03 -11.77
N LEU A 50 -2.03 24.84 -10.45
CA LEU A 50 -3.13 25.31 -9.61
C LEU A 50 -3.02 26.83 -9.42
N LYS A 51 -4.17 27.47 -9.16
CA LYS A 51 -4.23 28.91 -8.82
C LYS A 51 -3.40 29.29 -7.58
N SER A 52 -3.08 28.32 -6.72
CA SER A 52 -2.20 28.48 -5.56
C SER A 52 -0.71 28.55 -5.91
N GLY A 53 -0.33 28.38 -7.18
CA GLY A 53 1.06 28.34 -7.64
C GLY A 53 1.71 26.95 -7.59
N TYR A 54 1.01 25.94 -7.07
CA TYR A 54 1.48 24.55 -7.13
C TYR A 54 1.39 24.01 -8.56
N VAL A 55 2.49 23.46 -9.07
CA VAL A 55 2.55 22.82 -10.39
C VAL A 55 2.44 21.31 -10.20
N ASP A 56 1.43 20.72 -10.85
CA ASP A 56 1.28 19.28 -10.99
C ASP A 56 2.10 18.78 -12.16
N HIS A 57 3.03 17.87 -11.91
CA HIS A 57 3.81 17.26 -12.97
C HIS A 57 3.22 15.88 -13.36
N PRO A 58 3.28 15.54 -14.66
CA PRO A 58 3.08 14.17 -15.14
C PRO A 58 3.75 13.11 -14.26
N GLY A 59 2.93 12.30 -13.60
CA GLY A 59 3.38 11.15 -12.83
C GLY A 59 3.61 11.41 -11.34
N ASP A 60 3.32 12.60 -10.81
CA ASP A 60 3.41 12.89 -9.36
C ASP A 60 2.62 11.88 -8.53
N TYR A 61 1.40 11.53 -8.95
CA TYR A 61 0.62 10.46 -8.33
C TYR A 61 1.37 9.11 -8.32
N ARG A 62 1.86 8.65 -9.48
CA ARG A 62 2.61 7.39 -9.59
C ARG A 62 3.82 7.38 -8.67
N ASN A 63 4.57 8.47 -8.67
CA ASN A 63 5.80 8.61 -7.90
C ASN A 63 5.51 8.71 -6.39
N SER A 64 4.31 9.12 -5.99
CA SER A 64 3.86 9.19 -4.59
C SER A 64 3.48 7.83 -3.98
N ILE A 65 3.31 6.79 -4.80
CA ILE A 65 2.97 5.44 -4.33
C ILE A 65 4.20 4.85 -3.64
N ARG A 66 4.00 4.38 -2.41
CA ARG A 66 5.05 3.76 -1.60
C ARG A 66 4.49 2.68 -0.69
N HIS A 67 5.28 1.66 -0.43
CA HIS A 67 5.02 0.71 0.66
C HIS A 67 5.60 1.20 1.99
N LYS A 68 4.94 0.81 3.07
CA LYS A 68 5.30 1.15 4.45
C LYS A 68 5.05 -0.05 5.35
N MET A 69 6.08 -0.47 6.08
CA MET A 69 5.95 -1.46 7.14
C MET A 69 5.24 -0.85 8.36
N MET A 70 4.24 -1.56 8.86
CA MET A 70 3.49 -1.20 10.06
C MET A 70 3.63 -2.28 11.12
N HIS A 71 4.08 -1.88 12.30
CA HIS A 71 4.23 -2.73 13.47
C HIS A 71 3.18 -2.36 14.51
N ASN A 72 2.38 -3.35 14.89
CA ASN A 72 1.55 -3.31 16.08
C ASN A 72 2.06 -4.38 17.07
N PRO A 73 1.78 -4.26 18.37
CA PRO A 73 2.23 -5.23 19.38
C PRO A 73 1.81 -6.68 19.09
N THR A 74 0.81 -6.89 18.23
CA THR A 74 0.26 -8.22 17.93
C THR A 74 0.34 -8.59 16.45
N ARG A 75 0.76 -7.67 15.57
CA ARG A 75 0.71 -7.87 14.11
C ARG A 75 1.79 -7.07 13.40
N MET A 76 2.41 -7.66 12.40
CA MET A 76 3.23 -6.97 11.40
C MET A 76 2.48 -7.01 10.07
N LYS A 77 2.40 -5.87 9.39
CA LYS A 77 1.75 -5.78 8.07
C LYS A 77 2.49 -4.78 7.19
N VAL A 78 2.45 -5.00 5.88
CA VAL A 78 2.85 -3.99 4.90
C VAL A 78 1.61 -3.25 4.41
N ARG A 79 1.73 -1.93 4.26
CA ARG A 79 0.68 -1.07 3.69
C ARG A 79 1.27 -0.38 2.47
N VAL A 80 0.58 -0.43 1.34
CA VAL A 80 0.89 0.41 0.18
C VAL A 80 -0.08 1.59 0.17
N GLU A 81 0.45 2.80 0.06
CA GLU A 81 -0.33 4.04 0.07
C GLU A 81 0.24 5.05 -0.94
N ALA A 82 -0.63 5.92 -1.45
CA ALA A 82 -0.22 7.11 -2.21
C ALA A 82 -0.27 8.33 -1.28
N THR A 83 0.77 9.14 -1.29
CA THR A 83 0.85 10.36 -0.46
C THR A 83 0.37 11.62 -1.16
N ASP A 84 0.12 11.55 -2.47
CA ASP A 84 -0.39 12.67 -3.22
C ASP A 84 -1.82 13.02 -2.78
N PHE A 85 -2.10 14.30 -2.57
CA PHE A 85 -3.42 14.75 -2.13
C PHE A 85 -4.52 14.45 -3.18
N LYS A 86 -4.14 14.28 -4.45
CA LYS A 86 -5.01 13.88 -5.56
C LYS A 86 -5.18 12.39 -5.68
N ALA A 87 -4.43 11.59 -4.91
CA ALA A 87 -4.74 10.17 -4.79
C ALA A 87 -6.21 9.99 -4.39
N HIS A 88 -6.73 10.84 -3.50
CA HIS A 88 -8.15 10.79 -3.18
C HIS A 88 -9.03 11.08 -4.42
N TRP A 89 -8.67 12.01 -5.30
CA TRP A 89 -9.49 12.36 -6.47
C TRP A 89 -9.41 11.28 -7.54
N ILE A 90 -8.25 10.64 -7.69
CA ILE A 90 -8.02 9.53 -8.61
C ILE A 90 -8.76 8.29 -8.12
N GLU A 91 -8.65 7.93 -6.84
CA GLU A 91 -9.39 6.80 -6.26
C GLU A 91 -10.90 7.08 -6.11
N TYR A 92 -11.30 8.32 -5.82
CA TYR A 92 -12.72 8.70 -5.71
C TYR A 92 -13.38 8.89 -7.08
N GLY A 93 -12.70 9.49 -8.06
CA GLY A 93 -13.16 9.54 -9.44
C GLY A 93 -13.33 8.14 -10.03
N THR A 94 -12.44 7.22 -9.66
CA THR A 94 -12.56 5.81 -10.01
C THR A 94 -13.57 5.04 -9.16
N SER A 95 -14.08 5.55 -8.04
CA SER A 95 -15.27 4.98 -7.40
C SER A 95 -16.52 5.05 -8.30
N LYS A 96 -16.58 6.03 -9.21
CA LYS A 96 -17.57 6.12 -10.29
C LYS A 96 -17.15 5.39 -11.56
N MET A 97 -15.86 5.08 -11.70
CA MET A 97 -15.26 4.34 -12.81
C MET A 97 -14.38 3.21 -12.28
N PRO A 98 -14.97 2.15 -11.66
CA PRO A 98 -14.22 1.14 -10.91
C PRO A 98 -13.21 0.37 -11.77
N ALA A 99 -13.48 0.26 -13.07
CA ALA A 99 -12.54 -0.31 -14.05
C ALA A 99 -11.23 0.49 -14.19
N GLN A 100 -11.14 1.69 -13.63
CA GLN A 100 -9.96 2.55 -13.68
C GLN A 100 -9.29 2.74 -12.31
N ALA A 101 -9.78 2.11 -11.23
CA ALA A 101 -9.23 2.23 -9.88
C ALA A 101 -7.92 1.43 -9.73
N PRO A 102 -6.73 2.07 -9.75
CA PRO A 102 -5.46 1.35 -9.74
C PRO A 102 -5.19 0.69 -8.38
N MET A 103 -5.63 1.28 -7.26
CA MET A 103 -5.53 0.63 -5.94
C MET A 103 -6.36 -0.67 -5.89
N ALA A 104 -7.60 -0.64 -6.38
CA ALA A 104 -8.48 -1.81 -6.36
C ALA A 104 -7.92 -2.94 -7.23
N LYS A 105 -7.41 -2.61 -8.43
CA LYS A 105 -6.73 -3.57 -9.30
C LYS A 105 -5.48 -4.17 -8.65
N THR A 106 -4.70 -3.35 -7.95
CA THR A 106 -3.52 -3.82 -7.22
C THR A 106 -3.92 -4.77 -6.10
N ARG A 107 -4.96 -4.44 -5.33
CA ARG A 107 -5.49 -5.34 -4.29
C ARG A 107 -5.92 -6.68 -4.88
N ASP A 108 -6.64 -6.65 -5.99
CA ASP A 108 -7.17 -7.87 -6.61
C ASP A 108 -6.03 -8.71 -7.24
N TYR A 109 -5.01 -8.06 -7.82
CA TYR A 109 -3.77 -8.70 -8.25
C TYR A 109 -3.06 -9.41 -7.08
N MET A 110 -2.85 -8.71 -5.96
CA MET A 110 -2.18 -9.30 -4.79
C MET A 110 -2.97 -10.46 -4.18
N ARG A 111 -4.32 -10.38 -4.19
CA ARG A 111 -5.19 -11.50 -3.77
C ARG A 111 -5.04 -12.73 -4.64
N ALA A 112 -4.94 -12.55 -5.96
CA ALA A 112 -4.68 -13.66 -6.89
C ALA A 112 -3.30 -14.31 -6.65
N HIS A 113 -2.34 -13.56 -6.12
CA HIS A 113 -1.00 -14.02 -5.76
C HIS A 113 -0.90 -14.54 -4.30
N GLY A 114 -2.03 -14.74 -3.63
CA GLY A 114 -2.08 -15.39 -2.31
C GLY A 114 -2.00 -14.45 -1.10
N PHE A 115 -2.04 -13.12 -1.31
CA PHE A 115 -2.03 -12.16 -0.21
C PHE A 115 -3.45 -11.70 0.17
N SER A 116 -3.83 -11.86 1.43
CA SER A 116 -5.12 -11.39 1.95
C SER A 116 -4.98 -10.04 2.67
N SER A 117 -5.91 -9.14 2.40
CA SER A 117 -6.06 -7.83 3.06
C SER A 117 -6.67 -7.93 4.46
#